data_AF-A0A178LAK1-F1
#
_entry.id   AF-A0A178LAK1-F1
#
_cell.length_a   1.000
_cell.length_b   1.000
_cell.length_c   1.000
_cell.angle_alpha   90.00
_cell.angle_beta   90.00
_cell.angle_gamma   90.00
#
_symmetry.space_group_name_H-M   'P 1'
#
loop_
_entity.id
_entity.type
_entity.pdbx_description
1 polymer ?
#
loop_
_entity_poly.entity_id
_entity_poly.type
_entity_poly.pdbx_seq_one_letter_code
_entity_poly.pdbx_strand_id
1 'polypeptide(L)'
;MLRPRRSAAEINPGPVQIQARKVHFDVADVPLHWIPGHPVASHVVSVLNIVLPAGERWFVETFNEALPLVKDPKLADDIRGFIGQEATHADVHDQVLHEFMVHHGVDPTPILDQIEHLFSGVLAPLDGAVDEARRMNHLCDRLWLIAAIEHYTAVMGDFALNCTWDDHGADPTLVDMFRWHGSEEVEHRSVAHDVAVYFHDSYFARIRAMAMSSTMLFVFFQRAAWYLVKHDPSVDATWWGFNKMRMRDSKLGLLPLYRNLFGSSTLGYFRPGYSPEQLGSTAQAVAYLATSPAARAAHL
;
A
#
# COMPACT_ATOMS: atom_id res chain seq x y z
N MET A 1 10.01 7.65 21.18
CA MET A 1 8.65 7.16 20.85
C MET A 1 8.26 7.82 19.55
N LEU A 2 8.16 7.04 18.47
CA LEU A 2 7.94 7.54 17.11
C LEU A 2 6.47 7.49 16.70
N ARG A 3 5.57 6.89 17.50
CA ARG A 3 4.15 6.87 17.17
C ARG A 3 3.58 8.30 17.04
N PRO A 4 3.08 8.69 15.87
CA PRO A 4 2.46 10.00 15.68
C PRO A 4 1.16 10.11 16.50
N ARG A 5 0.90 11.30 17.05
CA ARG A 5 -0.35 11.57 17.76
C ARG A 5 -1.38 12.15 16.80
N ARG A 6 -2.53 11.49 16.67
CA ARG A 6 -3.69 12.09 16.01
C ARG A 6 -4.31 13.15 16.93
N SER A 7 -4.45 14.38 16.42
CA SER A 7 -5.17 15.44 17.13
C SER A 7 -6.65 15.07 17.28
N ALA A 8 -7.26 15.44 18.42
CA ALA A 8 -8.69 15.24 18.64
C ALA A 8 -9.57 16.12 17.73
N ALA A 9 -9.03 17.27 17.28
CA ALA A 9 -9.63 18.09 16.24
C ALA A 9 -8.82 17.93 14.96
N GLU A 10 -9.48 17.59 13.85
CA GLU A 10 -8.84 17.52 12.55
C GLU A 10 -8.51 18.94 12.07
N ILE A 11 -7.22 19.20 11.91
CA ILE A 11 -6.71 20.47 11.39
C ILE A 11 -6.46 20.24 9.92
N ASN A 12 -7.08 21.04 9.05
CA ASN A 12 -6.73 21.02 7.63
C ASN A 12 -5.37 21.73 7.46
N PRO A 13 -4.30 21.03 7.06
CA PRO A 13 -2.99 21.65 6.88
C PRO A 13 -2.92 22.57 5.64
N GLY A 14 -4.00 22.66 4.86
CA GLY A 14 -4.03 23.33 3.56
C GLY A 14 -3.67 22.36 2.43
N PRO A 15 -3.51 22.86 1.20
CA PRO A 15 -3.02 22.06 0.08
C PRO A 15 -1.63 21.50 0.40
N VAL A 16 -1.49 20.18 0.35
CA VAL A 16 -0.20 19.50 0.46
C VAL A 16 0.25 19.17 -0.95
N GLN A 17 1.47 19.61 -1.31
CA GLN A 17 2.05 19.25 -2.59
C GLN A 17 2.62 17.84 -2.50
N ILE A 18 2.19 16.95 -3.39
CA ILE A 18 2.66 15.57 -3.48
C ILE A 18 4.05 15.60 -4.12
N GLN A 19 5.06 15.16 -3.37
CA GLN A 19 6.45 15.14 -3.84
C GLN A 19 7.19 13.90 -3.33
N ALA A 20 7.97 13.31 -4.22
CA ALA A 20 8.86 12.20 -3.91
C ALA A 20 9.99 12.65 -2.97
N ARG A 21 10.34 11.79 -2.00
CA ARG A 21 11.43 12.03 -1.05
C ARG A 21 12.48 10.94 -1.20
N LYS A 22 13.73 11.30 -1.45
CA LYS A 22 14.82 10.32 -1.63
C LYS A 22 15.27 9.75 -0.28
N VAL A 23 14.50 8.80 0.25
CA VAL A 23 14.73 8.14 1.53
C VAL A 23 15.63 6.91 1.39
N HIS A 24 16.22 6.48 2.51
CA HIS A 24 16.97 5.23 2.62
C HIS A 24 16.80 4.64 4.03
N PHE A 25 16.72 3.32 4.12
CA PHE A 25 16.50 2.59 5.36
C PHE A 25 17.56 1.49 5.50
N ASP A 26 18.39 1.55 6.54
CA ASP A 26 19.40 0.54 6.81
C ASP A 26 18.79 -0.62 7.59
N VAL A 27 18.62 -1.76 6.91
CA VAL A 27 17.94 -2.95 7.42
C VAL A 27 18.88 -4.10 7.78
N ALA A 28 20.20 -3.88 7.76
CA ALA A 28 21.20 -4.95 7.91
C ALA A 28 21.09 -5.72 9.24
N ASP A 29 20.81 -5.02 10.34
CA ASP A 29 20.71 -5.59 11.68
C ASP A 29 19.26 -5.87 12.13
N VAL A 30 18.28 -5.64 11.25
CA VAL A 30 16.86 -5.81 11.60
C VAL A 30 16.53 -7.30 11.64
N PRO A 31 15.96 -7.85 12.74
CA PRO A 31 15.59 -9.26 12.80
C PRO A 31 14.39 -9.59 11.91
N LEU A 32 14.35 -10.79 11.32
CA LEU A 32 13.21 -11.24 10.48
C LEU A 32 11.86 -11.07 11.19
N HIS A 33 11.80 -11.40 12.47
CA HIS A 33 10.67 -11.07 13.35
C HIS A 33 10.85 -9.68 13.95
N TRP A 34 10.75 -8.68 13.10
CA TRP A 34 10.93 -7.27 13.47
C TRP A 34 9.87 -6.77 14.45
N ILE A 35 8.79 -7.53 14.70
CA ILE A 35 7.91 -7.38 15.86
C ILE A 35 8.18 -8.56 16.82
N PRO A 36 8.97 -8.36 17.90
CA PRO A 36 9.37 -9.43 18.81
C PRO A 36 8.19 -10.24 19.37
N GLY A 37 8.27 -11.58 19.29
CA GLY A 37 7.22 -12.47 19.78
C GLY A 37 5.96 -12.54 18.90
N HIS A 38 5.94 -11.83 17.78
CA HIS A 38 4.83 -11.77 16.83
C HIS A 38 5.30 -12.10 15.39
N PRO A 39 5.72 -13.37 15.13
CA PRO A 39 6.19 -13.79 13.81
C PRO A 39 5.12 -13.63 12.73
N VAL A 40 3.86 -13.91 13.04
CA VAL A 40 2.76 -13.77 12.07
C VAL A 40 2.52 -12.31 11.72
N ALA A 41 2.56 -11.38 12.69
CA ALA A 41 2.49 -9.95 12.39
C ALA A 41 3.65 -9.49 11.52
N SER A 42 4.88 -9.89 11.87
CA SER A 42 6.07 -9.53 11.11
C SER A 42 5.95 -9.99 9.66
N HIS A 43 5.62 -11.27 9.42
CA HIS A 43 5.47 -11.81 8.07
C HIS A 43 4.30 -11.21 7.29
N VAL A 44 3.13 -11.03 7.91
CA VAL A 44 1.95 -10.47 7.23
C VAL A 44 2.23 -9.07 6.71
N VAL A 45 2.93 -8.22 7.48
CA VAL A 45 3.29 -6.88 7.04
C VAL A 45 4.42 -6.95 6.00
N SER A 46 5.42 -7.82 6.20
CA SER A 46 6.51 -8.00 5.24
C SER A 46 6.08 -8.50 3.85
N VAL A 47 4.87 -9.07 3.69
CA VAL A 47 4.29 -9.35 2.37
C VAL A 47 4.25 -8.09 1.50
N LEU A 48 4.08 -6.90 2.09
CA LEU A 48 4.08 -5.62 1.37
C LEU A 48 5.38 -5.40 0.59
N ASN A 49 6.53 -5.72 1.18
CA ASN A 49 7.83 -5.60 0.51
C ASN A 49 7.94 -6.48 -0.75
N ILE A 50 7.13 -7.53 -0.85
CA ILE A 50 7.12 -8.41 -2.03
C ILE A 50 6.17 -7.88 -3.11
N VAL A 51 4.97 -7.41 -2.72
CA VAL A 51 3.91 -7.10 -3.68
C VAL A 51 3.92 -5.65 -4.17
N LEU A 52 4.28 -4.70 -3.30
CA LEU A 52 4.27 -3.28 -3.62
C LEU A 52 5.20 -2.94 -4.79
N PRO A 53 6.45 -3.44 -4.88
CA PRO A 53 7.35 -3.05 -5.97
C PRO A 53 6.77 -3.27 -7.37
N ALA A 54 6.14 -4.41 -7.61
CA ALA A 54 5.53 -4.69 -8.91
C ALA A 54 4.21 -3.93 -9.12
N GLY A 55 3.39 -3.80 -8.07
CA GLY A 55 2.12 -3.10 -8.14
C GLY A 55 2.28 -1.61 -8.42
N GLU A 56 3.18 -0.95 -7.70
CA GLU A 56 3.43 0.49 -7.80
C GLU A 56 4.13 0.85 -9.12
N ARG A 57 5.04 0.00 -9.61
CA ARG A 57 5.58 0.12 -10.98
C ARG A 57 4.46 0.05 -12.03
N TRP A 58 3.49 -0.85 -11.85
CA TRP A 58 2.32 -0.93 -12.72
C TRP A 58 1.40 0.31 -12.59
N PHE A 59 1.29 0.91 -11.40
CA PHE A 59 0.59 2.19 -11.21
C PHE A 59 1.28 3.30 -12.00
N VAL A 60 2.59 3.42 -11.86
CA VAL A 60 3.44 4.38 -12.58
C VAL A 60 3.28 4.23 -14.10
N GLU A 61 3.36 3.02 -14.64
CA GLU A 61 3.16 2.77 -16.07
C GLU A 61 1.77 3.19 -16.54
N THR A 62 0.73 2.78 -15.80
CA THR A 62 -0.66 3.10 -16.14
C THR A 62 -0.94 4.60 -16.08
N PHE A 63 -0.37 5.31 -15.10
CA PHE A 63 -0.55 6.75 -14.94
C PHE A 63 0.27 7.54 -15.98
N ASN A 64 1.44 7.03 -16.39
CA ASN A 64 2.18 7.59 -17.53
C ASN A 64 1.41 7.45 -18.85
N GLU A 65 0.65 6.37 -19.04
CA GLU A 65 -0.25 6.21 -20.19
C GLU A 65 -1.41 7.21 -20.13
N ALA A 66 -1.97 7.45 -18.95
CA ALA A 66 -3.09 8.39 -18.75
C ALA A 66 -2.68 9.86 -18.86
N LEU A 67 -1.52 10.24 -18.32
CA LEU A 67 -1.10 11.63 -18.12
C LEU A 67 -1.19 12.52 -19.38
N PRO A 68 -0.76 12.08 -20.59
CA PRO A 68 -0.88 12.90 -21.81
C PRO A 68 -2.31 13.24 -22.22
N LEU A 69 -3.31 12.51 -21.71
CA LEU A 69 -4.73 12.68 -22.03
C LEU A 69 -5.45 13.62 -21.04
N VAL A 70 -4.79 13.99 -19.94
CA VAL A 70 -5.33 14.85 -18.88
C VAL A 70 -5.13 16.32 -19.25
N LYS A 71 -6.23 17.08 -19.28
CA LYS A 71 -6.27 18.50 -19.63
C LYS A 71 -6.37 19.42 -18.42
N ASP A 72 -6.80 18.88 -17.27
CA ASP A 72 -6.81 19.62 -16.01
C ASP A 72 -5.37 19.76 -15.50
N PRO A 73 -4.81 20.98 -15.42
CA PRO A 73 -3.43 21.18 -15.01
C PRO A 73 -3.18 20.76 -13.55
N LYS A 74 -4.18 20.86 -12.67
CA LYS A 74 -4.04 20.44 -11.27
C LYS A 74 -3.95 18.91 -11.19
N LEU A 75 -4.90 18.21 -11.81
CA LEU A 75 -4.90 16.74 -11.82
C LEU A 75 -3.62 16.20 -12.48
N ALA A 76 -3.12 16.85 -13.53
CA ALA A 76 -1.86 16.48 -14.15
C ALA A 76 -0.65 16.69 -13.21
N ASP A 77 -0.67 17.71 -12.34
CA ASP A 77 0.38 17.90 -11.33
C ASP A 77 0.30 16.84 -10.22
N ASP A 78 -0.90 16.56 -9.73
CA ASP A 78 -1.17 15.51 -8.73
C ASP A 78 -0.71 14.13 -9.24
N ILE A 79 -1.00 13.78 -10.51
CA ILE A 79 -0.51 12.55 -11.15
C ILE A 79 1.02 12.50 -11.18
N ARG A 80 1.71 13.59 -11.48
CA ARG A 80 3.18 13.62 -11.52
C ARG A 80 3.78 13.43 -10.13
N GLY A 81 3.18 14.06 -9.11
CA GLY A 81 3.56 13.86 -7.72
C GLY A 81 3.40 12.39 -7.30
N PHE A 82 2.23 11.81 -7.59
CA PHE A 82 1.93 10.40 -7.35
C PHE A 82 2.95 9.48 -8.02
N ILE A 83 3.19 9.62 -9.35
CA ILE A 83 4.20 8.83 -10.08
C ILE A 83 5.57 8.90 -9.40
N GLY A 84 5.98 10.07 -8.91
CA GLY A 84 7.25 10.23 -8.21
C GLY A 84 7.32 9.49 -6.87
N GLN A 85 6.25 9.57 -6.06
CA GLN A 85 6.17 8.87 -4.77
C GLN A 85 6.16 7.35 -4.99
N GLU A 86 5.25 6.85 -5.83
CA GLU A 86 5.12 5.42 -6.15
C GLU A 86 6.42 4.80 -6.70
N ALA A 87 7.13 5.51 -7.59
CA ALA A 87 8.41 5.03 -8.08
C ALA A 87 9.44 4.89 -6.95
N THR A 88 9.43 5.83 -6.00
CA THR A 88 10.32 5.79 -4.83
C THR A 88 9.92 4.67 -3.86
N HIS A 89 8.62 4.49 -3.61
CA HIS A 89 8.09 3.42 -2.78
C HIS A 89 8.51 2.06 -3.31
N ALA A 90 8.34 1.86 -4.63
CA ALA A 90 8.66 0.61 -5.28
C ALA A 90 10.14 0.26 -5.10
N ASP A 91 11.03 1.23 -5.32
CA ASP A 91 12.48 1.04 -5.18
C ASP A 91 12.87 0.74 -3.72
N VAL A 92 12.28 1.43 -2.74
CA VAL A 92 12.54 1.18 -1.31
C VAL A 92 12.09 -0.21 -0.90
N HIS A 93 10.86 -0.61 -1.26
CA HIS A 93 10.33 -1.91 -0.91
C HIS A 93 11.10 -3.06 -1.58
N ASP A 94 11.55 -2.87 -2.82
CA ASP A 94 12.39 -3.82 -3.56
C ASP A 94 13.77 -3.97 -2.91
N GLN A 95 14.37 -2.86 -2.48
CA GLN A 95 15.61 -2.90 -1.71
C GLN A 95 15.43 -3.69 -0.41
N VAL A 96 14.37 -3.42 0.36
CA VAL A 96 14.08 -4.13 1.62
C VAL A 96 13.74 -5.60 1.39
N LEU A 97 13.07 -5.96 0.29
CA LEU A 97 12.87 -7.35 -0.10
C LEU A 97 14.21 -8.09 -0.20
N HIS A 98 15.20 -7.52 -0.90
CA HIS A 98 16.48 -8.17 -1.11
C HIS A 98 17.43 -8.08 0.09
N GLU A 99 17.59 -6.90 0.68
CA GLU A 99 18.56 -6.65 1.75
C GLU A 99 18.09 -7.16 3.11
N PHE A 100 16.78 -7.30 3.33
CA PHE A 100 16.23 -7.84 4.57
C PHE A 100 15.62 -9.23 4.38
N MET A 101 14.60 -9.41 3.54
CA MET A 101 13.89 -10.70 3.49
C MET A 101 14.76 -11.82 2.91
N VAL A 102 15.37 -11.60 1.74
CA VAL A 102 16.26 -12.60 1.12
C VAL A 102 17.51 -12.83 1.96
N HIS A 103 18.05 -11.78 2.59
CA HIS A 103 19.19 -11.90 3.51
C HIS A 103 18.89 -12.85 4.70
N HIS A 104 17.65 -12.81 5.23
CA HIS A 104 17.18 -13.74 6.26
C HIS A 104 16.80 -15.14 5.74
N GLY A 105 17.06 -15.43 4.46
CA GLY A 105 16.81 -16.73 3.86
C GLY A 105 15.36 -16.97 3.42
N VAL A 106 14.54 -15.92 3.33
CA VAL A 106 13.20 -16.01 2.72
C VAL A 106 13.36 -16.18 1.21
N ASP A 107 12.68 -17.17 0.64
CA ASP A 107 12.53 -17.34 -0.81
C ASP A 107 11.24 -16.64 -1.29
N PRO A 108 11.32 -15.46 -1.94
CA PRO A 108 10.13 -14.78 -2.43
C PRO A 108 9.66 -15.30 -3.79
N THR A 109 10.43 -16.16 -4.47
CA THR A 109 10.24 -16.55 -5.88
C THR A 109 8.81 -17.02 -6.17
N PRO A 110 8.19 -17.93 -5.39
CA PRO A 110 6.84 -18.39 -5.70
C PRO A 110 5.76 -17.30 -5.59
N ILE A 111 6.00 -16.27 -4.77
CA ILE A 111 5.10 -15.13 -4.64
C ILE A 111 5.34 -14.16 -5.80
N LEU A 112 6.60 -13.90 -6.15
CA LEU A 112 6.99 -13.04 -7.28
C LEU A 112 6.48 -13.59 -8.61
N ASP A 113 6.58 -14.90 -8.88
CA ASP A 113 6.05 -15.52 -10.09
C ASP A 113 4.52 -15.29 -10.24
N GLN A 114 3.78 -15.35 -9.13
CA GLN A 114 2.35 -15.08 -9.12
C GLN A 114 2.04 -13.60 -9.42
N ILE A 115 2.85 -12.70 -8.87
CA ILE A 115 2.73 -11.25 -9.06
C ILE A 115 3.05 -10.88 -10.52
N GLU A 116 4.14 -11.41 -11.07
CA GLU A 116 4.56 -11.16 -12.46
C GLU A 116 3.49 -11.62 -13.45
N HIS A 117 2.91 -12.81 -13.24
CA HIS A 117 1.80 -13.29 -14.07
C HIS A 117 0.59 -12.34 -14.07
N LEU A 118 0.29 -11.72 -12.92
CA LEU A 118 -0.83 -10.78 -12.78
C LEU A 118 -0.54 -9.45 -13.47
N PHE A 119 0.57 -8.78 -13.12
CA PHE A 119 0.85 -7.41 -13.57
C PHE A 119 1.42 -7.35 -14.99
N SER A 120 2.33 -8.25 -15.35
CA SER A 120 2.95 -8.30 -16.68
C SER A 120 2.10 -9.06 -17.72
N GLY A 121 1.06 -9.77 -17.27
CA GLY A 121 0.15 -10.52 -18.12
C GLY A 121 -1.26 -9.95 -18.11
N VAL A 122 -2.03 -10.27 -17.07
CA VAL A 122 -3.47 -9.99 -17.02
C VAL A 122 -3.81 -8.50 -17.02
N LEU A 123 -2.98 -7.68 -16.36
CA LEU A 123 -3.21 -6.24 -16.18
C LEU A 123 -2.33 -5.36 -17.07
N ALA A 124 -1.50 -5.95 -17.93
CA ALA A 124 -0.62 -5.22 -18.82
C ALA A 124 -1.41 -4.35 -19.82
N PRO A 125 -0.82 -3.25 -20.34
CA PRO A 125 -1.37 -2.54 -21.48
C PRO A 125 -1.68 -3.48 -22.66
N LEU A 126 -2.73 -3.15 -23.43
CA LEU A 126 -3.07 -3.95 -24.61
C LEU A 126 -2.13 -3.64 -25.79
N ASP A 127 -1.30 -4.62 -26.15
CA ASP A 127 -0.41 -4.56 -27.31
C ASP A 127 -1.11 -4.95 -28.63
N GLY A 128 -0.51 -4.56 -29.76
CA GLY A 128 -0.92 -4.98 -31.10
C GLY A 128 -2.04 -4.13 -31.74
N ALA A 129 -2.65 -4.63 -32.82
CA ALA A 129 -3.67 -3.93 -33.61
C ALA A 129 -5.07 -3.99 -32.98
N VAL A 130 -5.23 -3.35 -31.82
CA VAL A 130 -6.52 -3.17 -31.13
C VAL A 130 -7.13 -1.82 -31.51
N ASP A 131 -8.46 -1.73 -31.62
CA ASP A 131 -9.11 -0.42 -31.85
C ASP A 131 -8.95 0.51 -30.63
N GLU A 132 -9.00 1.82 -30.90
CA GLU A 132 -8.77 2.87 -29.90
C GLU A 132 -9.80 2.83 -28.76
N ALA A 133 -11.06 2.50 -29.07
CA ALA A 133 -12.11 2.44 -28.06
C ALA A 133 -11.85 1.33 -27.03
N ARG A 134 -11.35 0.18 -27.49
CA ARG A 134 -10.99 -0.93 -26.62
C ARG A 134 -9.76 -0.62 -25.77
N ARG A 135 -8.75 0.08 -26.30
CA ARG A 135 -7.60 0.55 -25.51
C ARG A 135 -8.05 1.50 -24.41
N MET A 136 -8.88 2.50 -24.76
CA MET A 136 -9.41 3.45 -23.80
C MET A 136 -10.22 2.77 -22.70
N ASN A 137 -11.11 1.82 -23.06
CA ASN A 137 -11.88 1.07 -22.06
C ASN A 137 -10.97 0.25 -21.12
N HIS A 138 -9.90 -0.35 -21.63
CA HIS A 138 -8.92 -1.08 -20.82
C HIS A 138 -8.16 -0.15 -19.88
N LEU A 139 -7.74 1.03 -20.35
CA LEU A 139 -7.14 2.06 -19.51
C LEU A 139 -8.11 2.46 -18.37
N CYS A 140 -9.36 2.76 -18.67
CA CYS A 140 -10.38 3.10 -17.67
C CYS A 140 -10.58 1.98 -16.63
N ASP A 141 -10.61 0.71 -17.07
CA ASP A 141 -10.75 -0.44 -16.18
C ASP A 141 -9.55 -0.58 -15.23
N ARG A 142 -8.33 -0.37 -15.73
CA ARG A 142 -7.11 -0.37 -14.90
C ARG A 142 -7.07 0.81 -13.93
N LEU A 143 -7.45 2.01 -14.35
CA LEU A 143 -7.51 3.20 -13.48
C LEU A 143 -8.47 2.98 -12.30
N TRP A 144 -9.65 2.39 -12.56
CA TRP A 144 -10.56 2.02 -11.47
C TRP A 144 -10.02 0.92 -10.56
N LEU A 145 -9.24 -0.02 -11.10
CA LEU A 145 -8.57 -1.05 -10.31
C LEU A 145 -7.50 -0.43 -9.40
N ILE A 146 -6.67 0.49 -9.91
CA ILE A 146 -5.70 1.24 -9.12
C ILE A 146 -6.41 1.99 -8.00
N ALA A 147 -7.45 2.77 -8.31
CA ALA A 147 -8.22 3.50 -7.29
C ALA A 147 -8.77 2.60 -6.17
N ALA A 148 -9.16 1.37 -6.51
CA ALA A 148 -9.64 0.40 -5.53
C ALA A 148 -8.51 -0.23 -4.69
N ILE A 149 -7.32 -0.43 -5.24
CA ILE A 149 -6.15 -0.90 -4.51
C ILE A 149 -5.61 0.21 -3.59
N GLU A 150 -5.53 1.43 -4.10
CA GLU A 150 -5.12 2.65 -3.39
C GLU A 150 -6.01 2.95 -2.18
N HIS A 151 -7.29 2.61 -2.26
CA HIS A 151 -8.15 2.66 -1.08
C HIS A 151 -7.61 1.79 0.07
N TYR A 152 -7.10 0.59 -0.22
CA TYR A 152 -6.55 -0.30 0.80
C TYR A 152 -5.16 0.12 1.26
N THR A 153 -4.29 0.64 0.38
CA THR A 153 -2.99 1.19 0.78
C THR A 153 -3.18 2.38 1.72
N ALA A 154 -4.09 3.31 1.41
CA ALA A 154 -4.44 4.42 2.31
C ALA A 154 -5.01 3.94 3.66
N VAL A 155 -5.86 2.90 3.67
CA VAL A 155 -6.37 2.30 4.92
C VAL A 155 -5.25 1.64 5.72
N MET A 156 -4.30 0.97 5.06
CA MET A 156 -3.13 0.38 5.70
C MET A 156 -2.15 1.47 6.18
N GLY A 157 -2.04 2.59 5.47
CA GLY A 157 -1.25 3.75 5.88
C GLY A 157 -1.78 4.40 7.16
N ASP A 158 -3.09 4.66 7.23
CA ASP A 158 -3.74 5.10 8.47
C ASP A 158 -3.56 4.07 9.60
N PHE A 159 -3.62 2.77 9.28
CA PHE A 159 -3.32 1.73 10.26
C PHE A 159 -1.87 1.81 10.75
N ALA A 160 -0.87 1.92 9.87
CA ALA A 160 0.55 1.96 10.23
C ALA A 160 0.87 3.16 11.13
N LEU A 161 0.24 4.30 10.90
CA LEU A 161 0.35 5.49 11.74
C LEU A 161 -0.21 5.29 13.15
N ASN A 162 -1.20 4.42 13.32
CA ASN A 162 -1.96 4.29 14.56
C ASN A 162 -1.81 2.91 15.27
N CYS A 163 -1.13 1.95 14.65
CA CYS A 163 -0.89 0.61 15.17
C CYS A 163 0.03 0.58 16.41
N THR A 164 0.14 -0.57 17.08
CA THR A 164 0.86 -0.78 18.36
C THR A 164 2.28 -1.31 18.23
N TRP A 165 2.91 -1.19 17.06
CA TRP A 165 4.28 -1.66 16.85
C TRP A 165 5.28 -1.15 17.90
N ASP A 166 5.26 0.15 18.25
CA ASP A 166 6.15 0.70 19.30
C ASP A 166 5.92 0.06 20.68
N ASP A 167 4.67 -0.25 21.01
CA ASP A 167 4.29 -0.81 22.32
C ASP A 167 4.78 -2.26 22.48
N HIS A 168 5.09 -2.91 21.36
CA HIS A 168 5.56 -4.29 21.27
C HIS A 168 7.06 -4.39 20.91
N GLY A 169 7.80 -3.27 20.97
CA GLY A 169 9.24 -3.27 20.74
C GLY A 169 9.62 -3.58 19.29
N ALA A 170 8.77 -3.22 18.33
CA ALA A 170 9.08 -3.41 16.93
C ALA A 170 10.32 -2.61 16.51
N ASP A 171 11.06 -3.13 15.53
CA ASP A 171 12.27 -2.51 15.03
C ASP A 171 11.98 -1.10 14.46
N PRO A 172 12.68 -0.06 14.95
CA PRO A 172 12.36 1.32 14.58
C PRO A 172 12.60 1.63 13.10
N THR A 173 13.52 0.93 12.42
CA THR A 173 13.80 1.17 11.00
C THR A 173 12.61 0.75 10.14
N LEU A 174 12.13 -0.48 10.30
CA LEU A 174 10.96 -0.95 9.53
C LEU A 174 9.67 -0.23 9.93
N VAL A 175 9.53 0.13 11.22
CA VAL A 175 8.44 1.00 11.66
C VAL A 175 8.46 2.34 10.93
N ASP A 176 9.64 2.97 10.79
CA ASP A 176 9.76 4.24 10.07
C ASP A 176 9.45 4.08 8.58
N MET A 177 9.97 3.03 7.94
CA MET A 177 9.71 2.74 6.53
C MET A 177 8.21 2.58 6.23
N PHE A 178 7.50 1.72 6.98
CA PHE A 178 6.06 1.52 6.77
C PHE A 178 5.22 2.75 7.10
N ARG A 179 5.64 3.58 8.06
CA ARG A 179 4.93 4.82 8.39
C ARG A 179 5.24 5.97 7.44
N TRP A 180 6.45 6.02 6.88
CA TRP A 180 6.79 6.94 5.81
C TRP A 180 5.92 6.66 4.59
N HIS A 181 5.95 5.41 4.09
CA HIS A 181 5.11 4.96 2.99
C HIS A 181 3.64 5.25 3.31
N GLY A 182 3.15 4.76 4.45
CA GLY A 182 1.76 4.94 4.87
C GLY A 182 1.32 6.40 5.07
N SER A 183 2.25 7.33 5.30
CA SER A 183 1.94 8.76 5.33
C SER A 183 1.75 9.31 3.93
N GLU A 184 2.62 8.94 2.99
CA GLU A 184 2.52 9.34 1.58
C GLU A 184 1.23 8.77 0.95
N GLU A 185 0.86 7.53 1.28
CA GLU A 185 -0.44 6.93 0.92
C GLU A 185 -1.64 7.77 1.38
N VAL A 186 -1.54 8.40 2.56
CA VAL A 186 -2.57 9.31 3.05
C VAL A 186 -2.48 10.67 2.34
N GLU A 187 -1.29 11.18 2.01
CA GLU A 187 -1.13 12.44 1.26
C GLU A 187 -1.82 12.37 -0.11
N HIS A 188 -1.66 11.26 -0.85
CA HIS A 188 -2.17 11.12 -2.22
C HIS A 188 -3.45 10.29 -2.39
N ARG A 189 -4.09 9.86 -1.30
CA ARG A 189 -5.29 8.97 -1.28
C ARG A 189 -6.43 9.32 -2.25
N SER A 190 -6.55 10.58 -2.66
CA SER A 190 -7.60 11.02 -3.59
C SER A 190 -7.20 10.89 -5.06
N VAL A 191 -5.90 10.92 -5.38
CA VAL A 191 -5.40 11.06 -6.76
C VAL A 191 -5.92 9.94 -7.65
N ALA A 192 -5.73 8.68 -7.27
CA ALA A 192 -6.16 7.57 -8.12
C ALA A 192 -7.67 7.53 -8.38
N HIS A 193 -8.48 7.88 -7.36
CA HIS A 193 -9.93 8.00 -7.52
C HIS A 193 -10.30 9.15 -8.45
N ASP A 194 -9.68 10.31 -8.29
CA ASP A 194 -9.95 11.50 -9.10
C ASP A 194 -9.55 11.29 -10.57
N VAL A 195 -8.45 10.58 -10.83
CA VAL A 195 -8.05 10.14 -12.18
C VAL A 195 -9.10 9.20 -12.76
N ALA A 196 -9.53 8.18 -12.01
CA ALA A 196 -10.54 7.23 -12.51
C ALA A 196 -11.88 7.94 -12.84
N VAL A 197 -12.32 8.88 -12.01
CA VAL A 197 -13.51 9.72 -12.25
C VAL A 197 -13.33 10.62 -13.48
N TYR A 198 -12.16 11.25 -13.64
CA TYR A 198 -11.86 12.11 -14.78
C TYR A 198 -12.00 11.37 -16.13
N PHE A 199 -11.52 10.12 -16.20
CA PHE A 199 -11.61 9.31 -17.41
C PHE A 199 -12.99 8.65 -17.59
N HIS A 200 -13.57 8.12 -16.52
CA HIS A 200 -14.84 7.41 -16.57
C HIS A 200 -15.58 7.43 -15.22
N ASP A 201 -16.32 8.49 -14.94
CA ASP A 201 -17.18 8.57 -13.75
C ASP A 201 -18.34 7.55 -13.83
N SER A 202 -18.15 6.42 -13.15
CA SER A 202 -19.09 5.31 -13.17
C SER A 202 -19.11 4.57 -11.85
N TYR A 203 -20.23 4.70 -11.14
CA TYR A 203 -20.49 3.95 -9.92
C TYR A 203 -20.31 2.44 -10.13
N PHE A 204 -20.83 1.89 -11.23
CA PHE A 204 -20.72 0.45 -11.51
C PHE A 204 -19.27 0.01 -11.73
N ALA A 205 -18.48 0.78 -12.48
CA ALA A 205 -17.06 0.49 -12.68
C ALA A 205 -16.30 0.50 -11.35
N ARG A 206 -16.56 1.51 -10.52
CA ARG A 206 -16.00 1.64 -9.18
C ARG A 206 -16.29 0.42 -8.28
N ILE A 207 -17.57 0.02 -8.18
CA ILE A 207 -17.97 -1.13 -7.33
C ILE A 207 -17.38 -2.43 -7.88
N ARG A 208 -17.39 -2.63 -9.20
CA ARG A 208 -16.79 -3.82 -9.84
C ARG A 208 -15.30 -3.91 -9.53
N ALA A 209 -14.55 -2.81 -9.70
CA ALA A 209 -13.13 -2.76 -9.41
C ALA A 209 -12.83 -3.03 -7.93
N MET A 210 -13.63 -2.48 -7.01
CA MET A 210 -13.49 -2.76 -5.58
C MET A 210 -13.77 -4.22 -5.23
N ALA A 211 -14.83 -4.82 -5.78
CA ALA A 211 -15.14 -6.24 -5.53
C ALA A 211 -14.05 -7.18 -6.07
N MET A 212 -13.48 -6.86 -7.23
CA MET A 212 -12.33 -7.59 -7.79
C MET A 212 -11.10 -7.42 -6.89
N SER A 213 -10.73 -6.19 -6.57
CA SER A 213 -9.55 -5.86 -5.75
C SER A 213 -9.65 -6.48 -4.36
N SER A 214 -10.78 -6.34 -3.67
CA SER A 214 -10.98 -6.88 -2.33
C SER A 214 -10.80 -8.40 -2.29
N THR A 215 -11.34 -9.10 -3.30
CA THR A 215 -11.24 -10.55 -3.41
C THR A 215 -9.82 -10.99 -3.73
N MET A 216 -9.20 -10.35 -4.73
CA MET A 216 -7.83 -10.63 -5.16
C MET A 216 -6.84 -10.39 -4.02
N LEU A 217 -6.88 -9.22 -3.38
CA LEU A 217 -6.00 -8.86 -2.28
C LEU A 217 -6.20 -9.80 -1.09
N PHE A 218 -7.45 -10.10 -0.70
CA PHE A 218 -7.70 -11.03 0.40
C PHE A 218 -7.08 -12.41 0.14
N VAL A 219 -7.33 -12.99 -1.03
CA VAL A 219 -6.80 -14.31 -1.40
C VAL A 219 -5.28 -14.29 -1.48
N PHE A 220 -4.71 -13.26 -2.11
CA PHE A 220 -3.26 -13.08 -2.24
C PHE A 220 -2.57 -12.98 -0.89
N PHE A 221 -2.96 -12.01 -0.05
CA PHE A 221 -2.33 -11.80 1.26
C PHE A 221 -2.46 -13.03 2.16
N GLN A 222 -3.61 -13.69 2.12
CA GLN A 222 -3.85 -14.88 2.92
C GLN A 222 -2.97 -16.06 2.48
N ARG A 223 -2.68 -16.19 1.17
CA ARG A 223 -1.75 -17.21 0.64
C ARG A 223 -0.29 -16.84 0.89
N ALA A 224 0.11 -15.61 0.59
CA ALA A 224 1.48 -15.12 0.72
C ALA A 224 1.94 -15.14 2.19
N ALA A 225 1.14 -14.59 3.11
CA ALA A 225 1.48 -14.60 4.53
C ALA A 225 1.55 -16.01 5.10
N TRP A 226 0.66 -16.91 4.67
CA TRP A 226 0.74 -18.31 5.07
C TRP A 226 1.99 -19.00 4.53
N TYR A 227 2.34 -18.74 3.26
CA TYR A 227 3.56 -19.27 2.66
C TYR A 227 4.80 -18.85 3.46
N LEU A 228 4.94 -17.56 3.79
CA LEU A 228 6.05 -17.05 4.59
C LEU A 228 6.12 -17.70 5.97
N VAL A 229 4.99 -17.74 6.70
CA VAL A 229 4.95 -18.35 8.04
C VAL A 229 5.23 -19.85 7.99
N LYS A 230 4.78 -20.55 6.94
CA LYS A 230 4.97 -22.00 6.81
C LYS A 230 6.42 -22.39 6.49
N HIS A 231 7.16 -21.51 5.82
CA HIS A 231 8.56 -21.72 5.46
C HIS A 231 9.55 -21.09 6.45
N ASP A 232 9.07 -20.42 7.49
CA ASP A 232 9.90 -19.95 8.58
C ASP A 232 10.28 -21.11 9.53
N PRO A 233 11.56 -21.49 9.62
CA PRO A 233 11.99 -22.62 10.46
C PRO A 233 11.83 -22.37 11.96
N SER A 234 11.65 -21.11 12.38
CA SER A 234 11.45 -20.73 13.78
C SER A 234 9.98 -20.74 14.20
N VAL A 235 9.05 -21.01 13.28
CA VAL A 235 7.60 -21.00 13.52
C VAL A 235 6.98 -22.34 13.18
N ASP A 236 6.58 -23.10 14.21
CA ASP A 236 5.76 -24.30 14.01
C ASP A 236 4.27 -23.93 14.04
N ALA A 237 3.68 -23.76 12.86
CA ALA A 237 2.27 -23.43 12.72
C ALA A 237 1.54 -24.35 11.72
N THR A 238 0.34 -24.78 12.13
CA THR A 238 -0.69 -25.27 11.21
C THR A 238 -1.49 -24.08 10.66
N TRP A 239 -2.29 -24.32 9.61
CA TRP A 239 -3.21 -23.30 9.07
C TRP A 239 -4.12 -22.68 10.16
N TRP A 240 -4.65 -23.51 11.05
CA TRP A 240 -5.47 -23.06 12.18
C TRP A 240 -4.65 -22.27 13.21
N GLY A 241 -3.42 -22.71 13.48
CA GLY A 241 -2.47 -22.00 14.36
C GLY A 241 -2.14 -20.61 13.82
N PHE A 242 -1.82 -20.51 12.53
CA PHE A 242 -1.60 -19.23 11.83
C PHE A 242 -2.79 -18.29 12.00
N ASN A 243 -4.01 -18.75 11.71
CA ASN A 243 -5.21 -17.91 11.80
C ASN A 243 -5.48 -17.46 13.25
N LYS A 244 -5.24 -18.33 14.23
CA LYS A 244 -5.37 -17.97 15.66
C LYS A 244 -4.34 -16.92 16.08
N MET A 245 -3.08 -17.06 15.65
CA MET A 245 -2.03 -16.07 15.91
C MET A 245 -2.33 -14.74 15.21
N ARG A 246 -2.75 -14.76 13.95
CA ARG A 246 -3.22 -13.59 13.21
C ARG A 246 -4.35 -12.86 13.92
N MET A 247 -5.35 -13.59 14.42
CA MET A 247 -6.44 -12.99 15.19
C MET A 247 -5.95 -12.38 16.51
N ARG A 248 -5.02 -13.04 17.21
CA ARG A 248 -4.39 -12.50 18.43
C ARG A 248 -3.66 -11.20 18.14
N ASP A 249 -2.80 -11.20 17.12
CA ASP A 249 -1.96 -10.06 16.77
C ASP A 249 -2.82 -8.87 16.30
N SER A 250 -3.97 -9.11 15.66
CA SER A 250 -4.94 -8.03 15.41
C SER A 250 -5.64 -7.48 16.64
N LYS A 251 -5.96 -8.32 17.63
CA LYS A 251 -6.53 -7.82 18.89
C LYS A 251 -5.53 -6.95 19.67
N LEU A 252 -4.24 -7.19 19.46
CA LEU A 252 -3.16 -6.39 20.02
C LEU A 252 -2.91 -5.09 19.23
N GLY A 253 -3.51 -4.90 18.06
CA GLY A 253 -3.30 -3.71 17.22
C GLY A 253 -2.06 -3.77 16.34
N LEU A 254 -1.45 -4.95 16.18
CA LEU A 254 -0.26 -5.16 15.33
C LEU A 254 -0.62 -5.42 13.87
N LEU A 255 -1.86 -5.87 13.64
CA LEU A 255 -2.44 -6.08 12.31
C LEU A 255 -3.88 -5.55 12.27
N PRO A 256 -4.39 -5.10 11.12
CA PRO A 256 -5.76 -4.60 11.03
C PRO A 256 -6.79 -5.72 11.27
N LEU A 257 -7.88 -5.40 11.98
CA LEU A 257 -9.00 -6.34 12.12
C LEU A 257 -9.72 -6.52 10.78
N TYR A 258 -10.03 -7.75 10.38
CA TYR A 258 -10.79 -7.98 9.13
C TYR A 258 -12.14 -7.26 9.09
N ARG A 259 -12.82 -7.13 10.24
CA ARG A 259 -14.07 -6.34 10.33
C ARG A 259 -13.85 -4.85 10.03
N ASN A 260 -12.66 -4.32 10.28
CA ASN A 260 -12.35 -2.92 9.99
C ASN A 260 -12.01 -2.77 8.50
N LEU A 261 -11.15 -3.66 7.97
CA LEU A 261 -10.81 -3.68 6.54
C LEU A 261 -12.04 -3.86 5.66
N PHE A 262 -12.73 -5.01 5.78
CA PHE A 262 -13.84 -5.37 4.89
C PHE A 262 -15.20 -4.83 5.35
N GLY A 263 -15.35 -4.54 6.63
CA GLY A 263 -16.59 -3.97 7.16
C GLY A 263 -16.59 -2.45 7.01
N SER A 264 -15.85 -1.73 7.84
CA SER A 264 -15.94 -0.25 7.82
C SER A 264 -15.37 0.38 6.55
N SER A 265 -14.20 -0.07 6.06
CA SER A 265 -13.55 0.58 4.92
C SER A 265 -14.19 0.17 3.59
N THR A 266 -14.23 -1.12 3.26
CA THR A 266 -14.83 -1.60 1.99
C THR A 266 -16.31 -1.24 1.85
N LEU A 267 -17.14 -1.40 2.90
CA LEU A 267 -18.55 -0.98 2.81
C LEU A 267 -18.70 0.54 2.71
N GLY A 268 -17.76 1.30 3.27
CA GLY A 268 -17.68 2.75 3.08
C GLY A 268 -17.48 3.11 1.61
N TYR A 269 -16.60 2.40 0.91
CA TYR A 269 -16.34 2.55 -0.54
C TYR A 269 -17.57 2.32 -1.41
N PHE A 270 -18.49 1.46 -0.98
CA PHE A 270 -19.72 1.18 -1.71
C PHE A 270 -20.79 2.27 -1.59
N ARG A 271 -20.59 3.31 -0.78
CA ARG A 271 -21.57 4.41 -0.66
C ARG A 271 -21.57 5.29 -1.92
N PRO A 272 -22.73 5.72 -2.44
CA PRO A 272 -22.78 6.61 -3.61
C PRO A 272 -21.93 7.88 -3.45
N GLY A 273 -22.01 8.56 -2.31
CA GLY A 273 -21.22 9.74 -1.98
C GLY A 273 -19.86 9.46 -1.33
N TYR A 274 -19.23 8.32 -1.64
CA TYR A 274 -17.89 8.01 -1.17
C TYR A 274 -16.86 9.05 -1.65
N SER A 275 -15.96 9.45 -0.75
CA SER A 275 -14.78 10.25 -1.03
C SER A 275 -13.57 9.67 -0.27
N PRO A 276 -12.40 9.48 -0.92
CA PRO A 276 -11.18 9.03 -0.24
C PRO A 276 -10.67 10.02 0.82
N GLU A 277 -11.06 11.29 0.76
CA GLU A 277 -10.59 12.32 1.70
C GLU A 277 -10.85 11.96 3.16
N GLN A 278 -11.89 11.15 3.43
CA GLN A 278 -12.30 10.71 4.76
C GLN A 278 -11.36 9.66 5.38
N LEU A 279 -10.41 9.13 4.61
CA LEU A 279 -9.46 8.10 5.05
C LEU A 279 -8.21 8.76 5.62
N GLY A 280 -7.77 8.31 6.80
CA GLY A 280 -6.59 8.86 7.43
C GLY A 280 -6.76 10.31 7.92
N SER A 281 -5.64 10.97 8.19
CA SER A 281 -5.61 12.40 8.50
C SER A 281 -4.36 13.03 7.88
N THR A 282 -4.57 13.95 6.93
CA THR A 282 -3.46 14.62 6.23
C THR A 282 -2.53 15.35 7.19
N ALA A 283 -3.07 16.00 8.22
CA ALA A 283 -2.24 16.66 9.24
C ALA A 283 -1.37 15.66 10.02
N GLN A 284 -1.89 14.46 10.32
CA GLN A 284 -1.10 13.43 11.00
C GLN A 284 0.02 12.89 10.09
N ALA A 285 -0.29 12.63 8.82
CA ALA A 285 0.68 12.17 7.82
C ALA A 285 1.82 13.19 7.64
N VAL A 286 1.48 14.45 7.39
CA VAL A 286 2.46 15.55 7.25
C VAL A 286 3.29 15.71 8.54
N ALA A 287 2.66 15.65 9.71
CA ALA A 287 3.37 15.75 10.98
C ALA A 287 4.35 14.58 11.18
N TYR A 288 3.97 13.37 10.78
CA TYR A 288 4.87 12.22 10.84
C TYR A 288 6.05 12.39 9.89
N LEU A 289 5.80 12.72 8.62
CA LEU A 289 6.84 12.94 7.61
C LEU A 289 7.85 14.03 8.03
N ALA A 290 7.40 15.08 8.70
CA ALA A 290 8.28 16.12 9.25
C ALA A 290 9.21 15.61 10.37
N THR A 291 8.90 14.47 10.99
CA THR A 291 9.66 13.88 12.11
C THR A 291 10.32 12.55 11.78
N SER A 292 9.96 11.91 10.66
CA SER A 292 10.55 10.67 10.18
C SER A 292 12.07 10.85 9.99
N PRO A 293 12.91 10.01 10.64
CA PRO A 293 14.35 10.03 10.44
C PRO A 293 14.76 9.98 8.97
N ALA A 294 14.18 9.07 8.18
CA ALA A 294 14.52 8.91 6.78
C ALA A 294 14.05 10.10 5.94
N ALA A 295 12.81 10.57 6.12
CA ALA A 295 12.29 11.72 5.37
C ALA A 295 13.07 13.02 5.67
N ARG A 296 13.47 13.23 6.93
CA ARG A 296 14.31 14.38 7.30
C ARG A 296 15.70 14.33 6.68
N ALA A 297 16.30 13.14 6.57
CA ALA A 297 17.59 12.96 5.93
C ALA A 297 17.54 13.24 4.42
N ALA A 298 16.40 12.97 3.76
CA ALA A 298 16.20 13.25 2.34
C ALA A 298 16.13 14.75 1.99
N HIS A 299 15.94 15.63 2.97
CA HIS A 299 15.91 17.09 2.80
C HIS A 299 17.27 17.78 3.05
N LEU A 300 18.29 17.02 3.44
CA LEU A 300 19.67 17.48 3.66
C LEU A 300 20.52 17.26 2.40
#